data_AF-A0A972II71-F1
#
_entry.id   AF-A0A972II71-F1
#
_cell.length_a   1.000
_cell.length_b   1.000
_cell.length_c   1.000
_cell.angle_alpha   90.00
_cell.angle_beta   90.00
_cell.angle_gamma   90.00
#
_symmetry.space_group_name_H-M   'P 1'
#
loop_
_entity.id
_entity.type
_entity.pdbx_description
1 polymer ?
#
loop_
_entity_poly.entity_id
_entity_poly.type
_entity_poly.pdbx_seq_one_letter_code
_entity_poly.pdbx_strand_id
1 'polypeptide(L)' 'MVNPLLAAVEAYDFWYAVPLVVAVSLVYAATRHEELGPILSHAMRIGVWIVGFMLIVLVVLLLVSWFT' A
#
# COMPACT_ATOMS: atom_id res chain seq x y z
N MET A 1 -12.06 -8.26 -31.18
CA MET A 1 -10.77 -7.71 -30.74
C MET A 1 -10.97 -7.22 -29.32
N VAL A 2 -10.32 -7.84 -28.32
CA VAL A 2 -10.40 -7.34 -26.93
C VAL A 2 -9.66 -6.01 -26.89
N ASN A 3 -10.33 -4.96 -26.44
CA ASN A 3 -9.72 -3.63 -26.31
C ASN A 3 -8.60 -3.73 -25.26
N PRO A 4 -7.33 -3.45 -25.59
CA PRO A 4 -6.22 -3.54 -24.64
C PRO A 4 -6.43 -2.64 -23.41
N LEU A 5 -7.21 -1.56 -23.55
CA LEU A 5 -7.61 -0.73 -22.41
C LEU A 5 -8.54 -1.46 -21.44
N LEU A 6 -9.45 -2.29 -21.94
CA LEU A 6 -10.32 -3.12 -21.09
C LEU A 6 -9.56 -4.28 -20.44
N ALA A 7 -8.57 -4.85 -21.14
CA ALA A 7 -7.68 -5.86 -20.57
C ALA A 7 -6.77 -5.30 -19.47
N ALA A 8 -6.37 -4.02 -19.56
CA ALA A 8 -5.63 -3.34 -18.51
C ALA A 8 -6.49 -3.00 -17.28
N VAL A 9 -7.80 -2.76 -17.46
CA VAL A 9 -8.75 -2.52 -16.35
C VAL A 9 -8.93 -3.78 -15.48
N GLU A 10 -8.84 -4.97 -16.07
CA GLU A 10 -8.96 -6.25 -15.37
C GLU A 10 -7.67 -6.67 -14.62
N ALA A 11 -6.54 -6.03 -14.96
CA ALA A 11 -5.27 -6.31 -14.30
C ALA A 11 -5.16 -5.48 -13.01
N TYR A 12 -5.31 -6.13 -11.86
CA TYR A 12 -5.01 -5.52 -10.57
C TYR A 12 -3.52 -5.18 -10.50
N ASP A 13 -3.15 -3.96 -10.90
CA ASP A 13 -1.75 -3.52 -10.92
C ASP A 13 -1.31 -3.03 -9.53
N PHE A 14 -1.11 -3.99 -8.63
CA PHE A 14 -0.62 -3.73 -7.27
C PHE A 14 0.76 -3.08 -7.24
N TRP A 15 1.47 -3.00 -8.37
CA TRP A 15 2.80 -2.39 -8.44
C TRP A 15 2.78 -0.92 -8.08
N TYR A 16 1.67 -0.22 -8.32
CA TYR A 16 1.50 1.18 -7.92
C TYR A 16 1.39 1.38 -6.40
N ALA A 17 1.10 0.33 -5.63
CA ALA A 17 1.04 0.43 -4.17
C ALA A 17 2.42 0.72 -3.56
N VAL A 18 3.50 0.20 -4.15
CA VAL A 18 4.87 0.38 -3.64
C VAL A 18 5.28 1.86 -3.61
N PRO A 19 5.31 2.59 -4.74
CA PRO A 19 5.68 4.01 -4.72
C PRO A 19 4.72 4.85 -3.88
N LEU A 20 3.42 4.50 -3.85
CA LEU A 20 2.42 5.21 -3.05
C LEU A 20 2.69 5.10 -1.55
N VAL A 21 2.88 3.88 -1.04
CA VAL A 21 3.17 3.64 0.38
C VAL A 21 4.47 4.32 0.79
N VAL A 22 5.50 4.24 -0.04
CA VAL A 22 6.79 4.90 0.21
C VAL A 22 6.61 6.42 0.28
N ALA A 23 5.95 7.02 -0.71
CA ALA A 23 5.76 8.47 -0.77
C ALA A 23 4.95 8.99 0.43
N VAL A 24 3.81 8.38 0.75
CA VAL A 24 2.95 8.81 1.87
C VAL A 24 3.68 8.68 3.20
N SER A 25 4.40 7.57 3.41
CA SER A 25 5.12 7.32 4.67
C SER A 25 6.26 8.32 4.89
N LEU A 26 7.01 8.64 3.82
CA LEU A 26 8.09 9.62 3.87
C LEU A 26 7.56 11.04 4.09
N VAL A 27 6.53 11.46 3.35
CA VAL A 27 5.94 12.80 3.48
C VAL A 27 5.40 13.02 4.89
N TYR A 28 4.66 12.04 5.45
CA TYR A 28 4.17 12.16 6.82
C TYR A 28 5.31 12.24 7.84
N ALA A 29 6.37 11.43 7.68
CA ALA A 29 7.46 11.43 8.65
C ALA A 29 8.30 12.71 8.57
N ALA A 30 8.51 13.24 7.36
CA ALA A 30 9.29 14.45 7.07
C ALA A 30 8.59 15.75 7.49
N THR A 31 7.26 15.79 7.58
CA THR A 31 6.56 16.97 8.14
C THR A 31 6.65 17.04 9.65
N ARG A 32 6.99 15.94 10.33
CA ARG A 32 7.06 15.85 11.80
C ARG A 32 8.48 15.92 12.36
N HIS A 33 9.48 15.48 11.61
CA HIS A 33 10.86 15.42 12.06
C HIS A 33 11.77 16.10 11.04
N GLU A 34 12.74 16.87 11.51
CA GLU A 34 13.73 17.53 10.66
C GLU A 34 14.98 16.67 10.43
N GLU A 35 15.26 15.76 11.37
CA GLU A 35 16.40 14.85 11.34
C GLU A 35 16.13 13.59 10.50
N LEU A 36 17.07 13.24 9.61
CA LEU A 36 16.91 12.12 8.66
C LEU A 36 16.68 10.76 9.34
N GLY A 37 17.36 10.49 10.45
CA GLY A 37 17.21 9.23 11.19
C GLY A 37 15.78 9.01 11.69
N PRO A 38 15.23 9.94 12.48
CA PRO A 38 13.82 9.93 12.89
C PRO A 38 12.83 9.84 11.72
N ILE A 39 13.07 10.55 10.60
CA ILE A 39 12.23 10.47 9.39
C ILE A 39 12.14 9.03 8.89
N LEU A 40 13.28 8.38 8.61
CA LEU A 40 13.30 7.03 8.05
C LEU A 40 12.67 6.01 9.00
N SER A 41 12.94 6.11 10.31
CA SER A 41 12.38 5.19 11.30
C SER A 41 10.84 5.29 11.40
N HIS A 42 10.31 6.52 11.38
CA HIS A 42 8.87 6.74 11.42
C HIS A 42 8.21 6.35 10.10
N ALA A 43 8.82 6.70 8.96
CA ALA A 43 8.33 6.31 7.65
C ALA A 43 8.23 4.78 7.53
N MET A 44 9.26 4.04 7.94
CA MET A 44 9.21 2.57 7.94
C MET A 44 8.08 2.03 8.81
N ARG A 45 7.91 2.57 10.03
CA ARG A 45 6.81 2.15 10.91
C ARG A 45 5.44 2.38 10.28
N ILE A 46 5.24 3.52 9.62
CA ILE A 46 3.98 3.85 8.93
C ILE A 46 3.74 2.92 7.76
N GLY A 47 4.76 2.69 6.92
CA GLY A 47 4.67 1.76 5.80
C GLY A 47 4.29 0.35 6.25
N VAL A 48 4.90 -0.14 7.32
CA VAL A 48 4.55 -1.45 7.93
C VAL A 48 3.09 -1.48 8.39
N TRP A 49 2.59 -0.42 9.03
CA TRP A 49 1.18 -0.34 9.44
C TRP A 49 0.21 -0.32 8.26
N ILE A 50 0.53 0.42 7.20
CA ILE A 50 -0.30 0.47 5.98
C ILE A 50 -0.38 -0.91 5.34
N VAL A 51 0.77 -1.54 5.09
CA VAL A 51 0.83 -2.88 4.49
C VAL A 51 0.15 -3.91 5.38
N GLY A 52 0.42 -3.88 6.70
CA GLY A 52 -0.18 -4.78 7.66
C GLY A 52 -1.70 -4.67 7.70
N PHE A 53 -2.24 -3.44 7.70
CA PHE A 53 -3.68 -3.22 7.66
C PHE A 53 -4.30 -3.74 6.36
N MET A 54 -3.67 -3.47 5.21
CA MET A 54 -4.13 -3.98 3.91
C MET A 54 -4.11 -5.52 3.86
N LEU A 55 -3.10 -6.17 4.45
CA LEU A 55 -3.04 -7.63 4.55
C LEU A 55 -4.14 -8.19 5.47
N ILE A 56 -4.46 -7.52 6.57
CA ILE A 56 -5.59 -7.93 7.43
C ILE A 56 -6.90 -7.89 6.64
N VAL A 57 -7.14 -6.82 5.88
CA VAL A 57 -8.32 -6.72 5.02
C VAL A 57 -8.33 -7.83 3.97
N LEU A 58 -7.19 -8.11 3.33
CA LEU A 58 -7.06 -9.23 2.38
C LEU A 58 -7.44 -10.56 3.02
N VAL A 59 -6.93 -10.85 4.22
CA VAL A 59 -7.25 -12.09 4.95
C VAL A 59 -8.74 -12.17 5.26
N VAL A 60 -9.36 -11.08 5.71
CA VAL A 60 -10.81 -11.05 5.97
C VAL A 60 -11.60 -11.31 4.69
N LEU A 61 -11.26 -10.66 3.57
CA LEU A 61 -11.92 -10.87 2.29
C LEU A 61 -11.75 -12.30 1.79
N LEU A 62 -10.55 -12.88 1.96
CA LEU A 62 -10.27 -14.27 1.59
C LEU A 62 -11.13 -15.24 2.42
N LEU A 63 -11.21 -15.01 3.74
CA LEU A 63 -12.07 -15.78 4.62
C LEU A 63 -13.54 -15.71 4.18
N VAL A 64 -14.06 -14.50 3.93
CA VAL A 64 -15.45 -14.32 3.47
C VAL A 64 -15.67 -15.06 2.15
N SER A 65 -14.72 -14.98 1.20
CA SER A 65 -14.83 -15.66 -0.09
C SER A 65 -14.90 -17.18 0.01
N TRP A 66 -14.37 -17.79 1.07
CA TRP A 66 -14.52 -19.23 1.30
C TRP A 66 -15.89 -19.63 1.85
N PHE A 67 -16.64 -18.69 2.44
CA PHE A 67 -17.96 -18.94 3.02
C PHE A 67 -19.13 -18.48 2.13
N THR A 68 -18.84 -17.80 1.01
CA THR A 68 -19.82 -17.34 -0.01
C THR A 68 -19.63 -18.07 -1.31
#